data_AF-A0A6J6KQJ4-F1
#
_entry.id   AF-A0A6J6KQJ4-F1
#
_cell.length_a   1.000
_cell.length_b   1.000
_cell.length_c   1.000
_cell.angle_alpha   90.00
_cell.angle_beta   90.00
_cell.angle_gamma   90.00
#
_symmetry.space_group_name_H-M   'P 1'
#
loop_
_entity.id
_entity.type
_entity.pdbx_description
1 polymer ?
#
loop_
_entity_poly.entity_id
_entity_poly.type
_entity_poly.pdbx_seq_one_letter_code
_entity_poly.pdbx_strand_id
1 'polypeptide(L)'
;MQYVAIAPGTPQGIFPEIVKVNSKGEADAFPIDGQFYLLTIRVTSPGSYLSGVEGLYRWARTDQVLLPSSVIYPPGITSEEEEKLSNEEMKGSQDFARSVALGYLVKNYPNGGYEKLTPKDLSIDVEKVGGPSGGMIFTLAIIELLTKENLLNGRTVAGTGTIAEDGTIGPIGGIEEKLVAAKRAGVDLFLAPKENCSELSSIPEGITVAAVGTIDEAVAALSSSTPKGCDSLGA
;
A
#
# COMPACT_ATOMS: atom_id res chain seq x y z
N MET A 1 -22.38 -20.51 11.08
CA MET A 1 -21.85 -19.47 10.17
C MET A 1 -20.55 -19.00 10.78
N GLN A 2 -19.45 -19.06 10.02
CA GLN A 2 -18.13 -18.66 10.49
C GLN A 2 -17.94 -17.18 10.16
N TYR A 3 -17.46 -16.41 11.14
CA TYR A 3 -17.18 -14.98 11.00
C TYR A 3 -15.68 -14.76 10.98
N VAL A 4 -15.25 -13.77 10.23
CA VAL A 4 -13.88 -13.25 10.26
C VAL A 4 -13.87 -11.86 10.85
N ALA A 5 -12.85 -11.56 11.65
CA ALA A 5 -12.62 -10.23 12.17
C ALA A 5 -11.50 -9.57 11.36
N ILE A 6 -11.78 -8.37 10.86
CA ILE A 6 -10.84 -7.51 10.16
C ILE A 6 -10.46 -6.37 11.09
N ALA A 7 -9.17 -6.10 11.23
CA ALA A 7 -8.65 -5.04 12.08
C ALA A 7 -7.45 -4.34 11.43
N PRO A 8 -7.18 -3.06 11.77
CA PRO A 8 -5.95 -2.39 11.39
C PRO A 8 -4.72 -3.21 11.78
N GLY A 9 -3.79 -3.40 10.83
CA GLY A 9 -2.48 -3.98 11.09
C GLY A 9 -1.49 -2.97 11.65
N THR A 10 -0.24 -3.39 11.81
CA THR A 10 0.86 -2.50 12.19
C THR A 10 1.52 -1.97 10.91
N PRO A 11 1.58 -0.65 10.70
CA PRO A 11 2.32 -0.07 9.59
C PRO A 11 3.80 -0.43 9.66
N GLN A 12 4.41 -0.71 8.51
CA GLN A 12 5.83 -1.04 8.38
C GLN A 12 6.53 0.05 7.56
N GLY A 13 7.60 0.62 8.10
CA GLY A 13 8.42 1.59 7.35
C GLY A 13 9.18 0.88 6.23
N ILE A 14 9.19 1.47 5.04
CA ILE A 14 9.82 0.89 3.86
C ILE A 14 11.34 1.09 3.88
N PHE A 15 11.81 2.26 4.25
CA PHE A 15 13.24 2.55 4.27
C PHE A 15 13.86 2.29 5.66
N PRO A 16 15.10 1.78 5.72
CA PRO A 16 15.93 1.29 4.62
C PRO A 16 15.71 -0.20 4.29
N GLU A 17 14.79 -0.89 4.98
CA GLU A 17 14.82 -2.35 5.03
C GLU A 17 14.09 -3.08 3.91
N ILE A 18 12.96 -2.53 3.44
CA ILE A 18 12.07 -3.19 2.49
C ILE A 18 12.51 -2.96 1.05
N VAL A 19 12.79 -1.72 0.65
CA VAL A 19 13.19 -1.39 -0.73
C VAL A 19 14.66 -1.06 -0.78
N LYS A 20 15.41 -1.80 -1.61
CA LYS A 20 16.87 -1.67 -1.76
C LYS A 20 17.26 -1.66 -3.23
N VAL A 21 18.30 -0.89 -3.57
CA VAL A 21 18.92 -0.90 -4.89
C VAL A 21 20.16 -1.78 -4.83
N ASN A 22 20.16 -2.85 -5.63
CA ASN A 22 21.24 -3.82 -5.75
C ASN A 22 22.02 -3.66 -7.07
N SER A 23 21.97 -2.47 -7.67
CA SER A 23 22.72 -2.19 -8.89
C SER A 23 24.22 -2.16 -8.55
N LYS A 24 25.05 -2.85 -9.33
CA LYS A 24 26.52 -2.90 -9.13
C LYS A 24 27.19 -1.58 -9.56
N GLY A 25 26.72 -0.45 -9.05
CA GLY A 25 27.19 0.90 -9.38
C GLY A 25 26.58 1.50 -10.64
N GLU A 26 25.41 1.02 -11.08
CA GLU A 26 24.70 1.57 -12.25
C GLU A 26 23.75 2.71 -11.89
N ALA A 27 23.24 2.70 -10.66
CA ALA A 27 22.47 3.78 -10.04
C ALA A 27 22.70 3.77 -8.52
N ASP A 28 23.02 4.94 -7.97
CA ASP A 28 23.18 5.14 -6.54
C ASP A 28 21.83 5.53 -5.90
N ALA A 29 21.57 4.98 -4.71
CA ALA A 29 20.43 5.41 -3.90
C ALA A 29 20.66 6.83 -3.37
N PHE A 30 19.65 7.69 -3.48
CA PHE A 30 19.68 9.03 -2.92
C PHE A 30 19.35 9.02 -1.41
N PRO A 31 19.89 9.99 -0.63
CA PRO A 31 19.54 10.13 0.78
C PRO A 31 18.05 10.38 0.97
N ILE A 32 17.45 9.71 1.96
CA ILE A 32 16.04 9.81 2.32
C ILE A 32 15.90 10.60 3.63
N ASP A 33 14.98 11.57 3.68
CA ASP A 33 14.70 12.38 4.88
C ASP A 33 13.29 12.17 5.48
N GLY A 34 12.48 11.31 4.87
CA GLY A 34 11.14 10.94 5.34
C GLY A 34 10.93 9.43 5.41
N GLN A 35 9.66 8.99 5.41
CA GLN A 35 9.35 7.56 5.43
C GLN A 35 8.07 7.24 4.66
N PHE A 36 8.13 6.20 3.83
CA PHE A 36 6.94 5.54 3.31
C PHE A 36 6.51 4.39 4.23
N TYR A 37 5.22 4.28 4.50
CA TYR A 37 4.65 3.20 5.30
C TYR A 37 3.82 2.25 4.44
N LEU A 38 4.18 0.97 4.49
CA LEU A 38 3.37 -0.14 4.01
C LEU A 38 2.29 -0.45 5.04
N LEU A 39 1.04 -0.50 4.57
CA LEU A 39 -0.11 -0.76 5.42
C LEU A 39 -0.60 -2.19 5.27
N THR A 40 -1.03 -2.77 6.38
CA THR A 40 -1.55 -4.13 6.44
C THR A 40 -2.86 -4.14 7.20
N ILE A 41 -3.71 -5.12 6.89
CA ILE A 41 -4.87 -5.47 7.72
C ILE A 41 -4.62 -6.83 8.35
N ARG A 42 -5.21 -7.08 9.51
CA ARG A 42 -5.24 -8.40 10.13
C ARG A 42 -6.59 -9.00 9.87
N VAL A 43 -6.59 -10.19 9.27
CA VAL A 43 -7.78 -11.01 9.07
C VAL A 43 -7.59 -12.31 9.84
N THR A 44 -8.62 -12.73 10.57
CA THR A 44 -8.60 -14.03 11.25
C THR A 44 -8.59 -15.17 10.24
N SER A 45 -7.70 -16.16 10.41
CA SER A 45 -7.51 -17.27 9.48
C SER A 45 -8.78 -18.08 9.20
N PRO A 46 -8.90 -18.69 8.01
CA PRO A 46 -9.95 -19.65 7.68
C PRO A 46 -10.04 -20.75 8.76
N GLY A 47 -11.25 -21.14 9.16
CA GLY A 47 -11.41 -22.20 10.16
C GLY A 47 -11.30 -21.77 11.64
N SER A 48 -10.87 -20.54 11.95
CA SER A 48 -10.87 -20.04 13.32
C SER A 48 -12.30 -19.83 13.87
N TYR A 49 -12.61 -20.40 15.04
CA TYR A 49 -13.92 -20.26 15.68
C TYR A 49 -13.96 -18.98 16.53
N LEU A 50 -14.70 -17.97 16.06
CA LEU A 50 -15.06 -16.81 16.87
C LEU A 50 -16.36 -17.14 17.62
N SER A 51 -16.33 -17.15 18.95
CA SER A 51 -17.55 -17.38 19.75
C SER A 51 -18.55 -16.24 19.53
N GLY A 52 -19.85 -16.53 19.58
CA GLY A 52 -20.89 -15.50 19.36
C GLY A 52 -20.87 -14.37 20.40
N VAL A 53 -20.47 -14.66 21.65
CA VAL A 53 -20.33 -13.66 22.71
C VAL A 53 -19.08 -12.81 22.51
N GLU A 54 -17.97 -13.43 22.07
CA GLU A 54 -16.74 -12.71 21.69
C GLU A 54 -16.97 -11.81 20.47
N GLY A 55 -17.74 -12.28 19.48
CA GLY A 55 -18.16 -11.49 18.34
C GLY A 55 -19.00 -10.27 18.74
N LEU A 56 -19.99 -10.44 19.63
CA LEU A 56 -20.79 -9.35 20.17
C LEU A 56 -19.97 -8.34 21.01
N TYR A 57 -19.04 -8.83 21.82
CA TYR A 57 -18.12 -7.99 22.60
C TYR A 57 -17.16 -7.20 21.71
N ARG A 58 -16.63 -7.83 20.65
CA ARG A 58 -15.79 -7.18 19.64
C ARG A 58 -16.58 -6.21 18.78
N TRP A 59 -17.81 -6.53 18.39
CA TRP A 59 -18.70 -5.60 17.68
C TRP A 59 -19.03 -4.36 18.54
N ALA A 60 -19.18 -4.54 19.85
CA ALA A 60 -19.39 -3.44 20.80
C ALA A 60 -18.14 -2.56 21.02
N ARG A 61 -16.95 -3.00 20.61
CA ARG A 61 -15.71 -2.21 20.59
C ARG A 61 -15.43 -1.79 19.14
N THR A 62 -15.42 -0.49 18.86
CA THR A 62 -15.51 0.08 17.50
C THR A 62 -14.24 -0.08 16.62
N ASP A 63 -13.36 -1.05 16.87
CA ASP A 63 -12.07 -1.17 16.18
C ASP A 63 -11.94 -2.38 15.23
N GLN A 64 -13.00 -3.17 15.03
CA GLN A 64 -13.00 -4.34 14.14
C GLN A 64 -14.30 -4.48 13.35
N VAL A 65 -14.20 -4.92 12.09
CA VAL A 65 -15.34 -5.27 11.25
C VAL A 65 -15.51 -6.79 11.23
N LEU A 66 -16.74 -7.26 11.45
CA LEU A 66 -17.10 -8.68 11.40
C LEU A 66 -17.86 -8.98 10.12
N LEU A 67 -17.31 -9.86 9.28
CA LEU A 67 -17.93 -10.30 8.03
C LEU A 67 -18.11 -11.81 8.02
N PRO A 68 -19.11 -12.35 7.29
CA PRO A 68 -19.16 -13.77 7.00
C PRO A 68 -17.88 -14.20 6.28
N SER A 69 -17.27 -15.32 6.68
CA SER A 69 -16.00 -15.78 6.12
C SER A 69 -16.03 -15.95 4.60
N SER A 70 -17.20 -16.27 4.04
CA SER A 70 -17.43 -16.44 2.60
C SER A 70 -17.30 -15.14 1.77
N VAL A 71 -17.26 -13.97 2.42
CA VAL A 71 -16.99 -12.68 1.77
C VAL A 71 -15.51 -12.51 1.46
N ILE A 72 -14.63 -13.10 2.28
CA ILE A 72 -13.18 -12.96 2.18
C ILE A 72 -12.54 -14.21 1.56
N TYR A 73 -13.00 -15.39 1.96
CA TYR A 73 -12.43 -16.67 1.55
C TYR A 73 -13.41 -17.47 0.71
N PRO A 74 -12.99 -18.02 -0.45
CA PRO A 74 -13.77 -19.01 -1.18
C PRO A 74 -14.12 -20.21 -0.29
N PRO A 75 -15.30 -20.84 -0.49
CA PRO A 75 -15.68 -22.00 0.32
C PRO A 75 -14.71 -23.16 0.11
N GLY A 76 -14.13 -23.66 1.20
CA GLY A 76 -13.28 -24.86 1.21
C GLY A 76 -11.78 -24.61 1.07
N ILE A 77 -11.31 -23.36 0.96
CA ILE A 77 -9.87 -23.07 0.92
C ILE A 77 -9.22 -23.27 2.29
N THR A 78 -8.03 -23.88 2.30
CA THR A 78 -7.22 -24.05 3.51
C THR A 78 -6.35 -22.81 3.78
N SER A 79 -5.89 -22.64 5.02
CA SER A 79 -4.96 -21.54 5.35
C SER A 79 -3.66 -21.61 4.56
N GLU A 80 -3.17 -22.82 4.25
CA GLU A 80 -1.94 -23.03 3.49
C GLU A 80 -2.11 -22.62 2.01
N GLU A 81 -3.25 -22.95 1.41
CA GLU A 81 -3.58 -22.53 0.04
C GLU A 81 -3.75 -21.01 -0.06
N GLU A 82 -4.40 -20.39 0.94
CA GLU A 82 -4.58 -18.93 0.98
C GLU A 82 -3.25 -18.19 1.13
N GLU A 83 -2.39 -18.65 2.02
CA GLU A 83 -1.06 -18.07 2.20
C GLU A 83 -0.24 -18.19 0.92
N LYS A 84 -0.32 -19.33 0.22
CA LYS A 84 0.35 -19.52 -1.07
C LYS A 84 -0.14 -18.55 -2.13
N LEU A 85 -1.46 -18.40 -2.30
CA LEU A 85 -2.05 -17.47 -3.26
C LEU A 85 -1.65 -16.02 -2.93
N SER A 86 -1.75 -15.64 -1.66
CA SER A 86 -1.37 -14.30 -1.18
C SER A 86 0.11 -14.00 -1.47
N ASN A 87 1.00 -14.98 -1.24
CA ASN A 87 2.42 -14.87 -1.55
C ASN A 87 2.70 -14.74 -3.06
N GLU A 88 1.95 -15.46 -3.90
CA GLU A 88 2.07 -15.38 -5.36
C GLU A 88 1.60 -14.01 -5.89
N GLU A 89 0.44 -13.54 -5.42
CA GLU A 89 -0.09 -12.21 -5.75
C GLU A 89 0.85 -11.09 -5.30
N MET A 90 1.44 -11.21 -4.10
CA MET A 90 2.41 -10.23 -3.60
C MET A 90 3.66 -10.16 -4.49
N LYS A 91 4.19 -11.31 -4.93
CA LYS A 91 5.33 -11.31 -5.87
C LYS A 91 4.98 -10.60 -7.17
N GLY A 92 3.80 -10.88 -7.73
CA GLY A 92 3.30 -10.16 -8.91
C GLY A 92 3.21 -8.65 -8.67
N SER A 93 2.70 -8.22 -7.52
CA SER A 93 2.62 -6.81 -7.13
C SER A 93 4.01 -6.15 -7.06
N GLN A 94 5.01 -6.85 -6.51
CA GLN A 94 6.39 -6.37 -6.45
C GLN A 94 7.02 -6.25 -7.85
N ASP A 95 6.78 -7.23 -8.72
CA ASP A 95 7.31 -7.25 -10.08
C ASP A 95 6.71 -6.14 -10.95
N PHE A 96 5.41 -5.90 -10.84
CA PHE A 96 4.78 -4.73 -11.45
C PHE A 96 5.32 -3.43 -10.86
N ALA A 97 5.46 -3.34 -9.54
CA ALA A 97 5.97 -2.13 -8.91
C ALA A 97 7.36 -1.72 -9.41
N ARG A 98 8.28 -2.70 -9.56
CA ARG A 98 9.61 -2.50 -10.13
C ARG A 98 9.55 -2.04 -11.58
N SER A 99 8.74 -2.72 -12.39
CA SER A 99 8.63 -2.44 -13.83
C SER A 99 8.03 -1.07 -14.10
N VAL A 100 6.97 -0.71 -13.36
CA VAL A 100 6.32 0.60 -13.45
C VAL A 100 7.24 1.71 -12.95
N ALA A 101 7.98 1.50 -11.86
CA ALA A 101 8.93 2.49 -11.35
C ALA A 101 10.04 2.78 -12.37
N LEU A 102 10.65 1.73 -12.95
CA LEU A 102 11.66 1.92 -13.99
C LEU A 102 11.08 2.58 -15.24
N GLY A 103 9.88 2.19 -15.67
CA GLY A 103 9.19 2.84 -16.79
C GLY A 103 8.92 4.32 -16.53
N TYR A 104 8.48 4.67 -15.31
CA TYR A 104 8.30 6.06 -14.89
C TYR A 104 9.62 6.83 -14.91
N LEU A 105 10.71 6.24 -14.42
CA LEU A 105 12.03 6.87 -14.36
C LEU A 105 12.61 7.13 -15.76
N VAL A 106 12.54 6.15 -16.67
CA VAL A 106 12.97 6.31 -18.06
C VAL A 106 12.16 7.40 -18.78
N LYS A 107 10.84 7.45 -18.53
CA LYS A 107 9.95 8.46 -19.13
C LYS A 107 10.24 9.88 -18.63
N ASN A 108 10.41 10.07 -17.32
CA ASN A 108 10.44 11.40 -16.70
C ASN A 108 11.87 11.92 -16.42
N TYR A 109 12.86 11.04 -16.35
CA TYR A 109 14.26 11.37 -16.09
C TYR A 109 15.21 10.75 -17.14
N PRO A 110 15.08 11.14 -18.43
CA PRO A 110 15.79 10.50 -19.56
C PRO A 110 17.32 10.64 -19.53
N ASN A 111 17.87 11.47 -18.63
CA ASN A 111 19.32 11.64 -18.45
C ASN A 111 19.85 10.89 -17.21
N GLY A 112 19.00 10.11 -16.53
CA GLY A 112 19.37 9.39 -15.31
C GLY A 112 20.03 8.02 -15.54
N GLY A 113 20.03 7.51 -16.78
CA GLY A 113 20.65 6.23 -17.12
C GLY A 113 19.87 4.99 -16.67
N TYR A 114 18.60 5.16 -16.31
CA TYR A 114 17.72 4.10 -15.81
C TYR A 114 17.39 3.04 -16.87
N GLU A 115 17.66 3.30 -18.16
CA GLU A 115 17.48 2.34 -19.27
C GLU A 115 18.38 1.11 -19.14
N LYS A 116 19.43 1.20 -18.33
CA LYS A 116 20.35 0.09 -18.03
C LYS A 116 19.83 -0.82 -16.92
N LEU A 117 18.99 -0.28 -16.04
CA LEU A 117 18.43 -1.01 -14.92
C LEU A 117 17.33 -1.97 -15.38
N THR A 118 17.23 -3.07 -14.68
CA THR A 118 16.17 -4.06 -14.83
C THR A 118 15.45 -4.25 -13.50
N PRO A 119 14.23 -4.81 -13.49
CA PRO A 119 13.53 -5.11 -12.24
C PRO A 119 14.36 -5.94 -11.24
N LYS A 120 15.32 -6.74 -11.72
CA LYS A 120 16.19 -7.59 -10.89
C LYS A 120 17.23 -6.80 -10.09
N ASP A 121 17.51 -5.56 -10.49
CA ASP A 121 18.44 -4.67 -9.78
C ASP A 121 17.78 -4.00 -8.56
N LEU A 122 16.49 -4.26 -8.33
CA LEU A 122 15.68 -3.68 -7.28
C LEU A 122 15.12 -4.78 -6.36
N SER A 123 15.43 -4.71 -5.06
CA SER A 123 14.86 -5.62 -4.06
C SER A 123 13.64 -5.02 -3.38
N ILE A 124 12.65 -5.87 -3.11
CA ILE A 124 11.49 -5.56 -2.26
C ILE A 124 11.33 -6.75 -1.30
N ASP A 125 11.77 -6.56 -0.07
CA ASP A 125 11.84 -7.60 0.96
C ASP A 125 10.82 -7.31 2.06
N VAL A 126 9.67 -7.98 2.02
CA VAL A 126 8.60 -7.83 3.01
C VAL A 126 8.54 -9.09 3.87
N GLU A 127 8.70 -8.96 5.18
CA GLU A 127 8.75 -10.11 6.11
C GLU A 127 7.44 -10.91 6.18
N LYS A 128 6.29 -10.24 6.03
CA LYS A 128 4.96 -10.85 6.13
C LYS A 128 4.02 -10.31 5.07
N VAL A 129 3.37 -11.22 4.36
CA VAL A 129 2.46 -10.88 3.27
C VAL A 129 1.11 -10.39 3.82
N GLY A 130 0.73 -9.18 3.42
CA GLY A 130 -0.56 -8.53 3.74
C GLY A 130 -1.45 -8.32 2.51
N GLY A 131 -1.34 -9.18 1.48
CA GLY A 131 -2.02 -9.07 0.19
C GLY A 131 -1.39 -8.04 -0.77
N PRO A 132 -1.66 -8.09 -2.09
CA PRO A 132 -0.91 -7.38 -3.14
C PRO A 132 -1.05 -5.84 -3.14
N SER A 133 -1.74 -5.28 -2.16
CA SER A 133 -2.12 -3.85 -2.08
C SER A 133 -0.98 -2.85 -1.83
N GLY A 134 0.28 -3.32 -1.86
CA GLY A 134 1.49 -2.50 -1.69
C GLY A 134 2.11 -1.99 -2.99
N GLY A 135 1.58 -2.37 -4.16
CA GLY A 135 2.17 -2.06 -5.46
C GLY A 135 2.49 -0.57 -5.64
N MET A 136 1.51 0.30 -5.39
CA MET A 136 1.70 1.76 -5.48
C MET A 136 2.83 2.27 -4.58
N ILE A 137 2.86 1.86 -3.30
CA ILE A 137 3.83 2.40 -2.35
C ILE A 137 5.25 1.87 -2.61
N PHE A 138 5.37 0.64 -3.11
CA PHE A 138 6.66 0.11 -3.56
C PHE A 138 7.17 0.86 -4.80
N THR A 139 6.30 1.16 -5.76
CA THR A 139 6.67 1.97 -6.93
C THR A 139 7.20 3.35 -6.52
N LEU A 140 6.48 4.05 -5.64
CA LEU A 140 6.89 5.36 -5.14
C LEU A 140 8.20 5.30 -4.36
N ALA A 141 8.39 4.29 -3.52
CA ALA A 141 9.63 4.11 -2.78
C ALA A 141 10.84 3.87 -3.70
N ILE A 142 10.66 3.12 -4.79
CA ILE A 142 11.72 2.94 -5.80
C ILE A 142 12.04 4.26 -6.50
N ILE A 143 11.01 5.03 -6.88
CA ILE A 143 11.19 6.34 -7.53
C ILE A 143 11.98 7.25 -6.59
N GLU A 144 11.52 7.44 -5.35
CA GLU A 144 12.18 8.26 -4.33
C GLU A 144 13.64 7.85 -4.12
N LEU A 145 13.92 6.55 -4.00
CA LEU A 145 15.26 6.05 -3.78
C LEU A 145 16.21 6.32 -4.97
N LEU A 146 15.67 6.38 -6.19
CA LEU A 146 16.44 6.52 -7.42
C LEU A 146 16.45 7.94 -7.98
N THR A 147 15.71 8.89 -7.39
CA THR A 147 15.66 10.28 -7.84
C THR A 147 16.33 11.25 -6.88
N LYS A 148 16.94 12.31 -7.42
CA LYS A 148 17.40 13.47 -6.62
C LYS A 148 16.25 14.30 -6.07
N GLU A 149 15.09 14.20 -6.69
CA GLU A 149 13.89 14.85 -6.21
C GLU A 149 13.46 14.18 -4.90
N ASN A 150 13.22 15.00 -3.89
CA ASN A 150 12.78 14.56 -2.58
C ASN A 150 11.25 14.63 -2.53
N LEU A 151 10.58 13.55 -2.90
CA LEU A 151 9.11 13.47 -2.92
C LEU A 151 8.56 13.44 -1.50
N LEU A 152 9.30 12.86 -0.54
CA LEU A 152 8.86 12.80 0.85
C LEU A 152 8.91 14.18 1.51
N ASN A 153 9.92 15.00 1.22
CA ASN A 153 10.12 16.34 1.77
C ASN A 153 10.02 16.35 3.31
N GLY A 154 10.68 15.40 3.96
CA GLY A 154 10.67 15.20 5.41
C GLY A 154 9.35 14.65 5.99
N ARG A 155 8.36 14.33 5.17
CA ARG A 155 7.05 13.82 5.62
C ARG A 155 7.06 12.31 5.83
N THR A 156 6.10 11.88 6.62
CA THR A 156 5.65 10.48 6.71
C THR A 156 4.45 10.27 5.82
N VAL A 157 4.56 9.33 4.89
CA VAL A 157 3.51 9.06 3.90
C VAL A 157 3.14 7.59 3.97
N ALA A 158 1.85 7.27 3.95
CA ALA A 158 1.39 5.90 3.75
C ALA A 158 0.57 5.83 2.47
N GLY A 159 0.60 4.68 1.81
CA GLY A 159 -0.18 4.49 0.59
C GLY A 159 -0.62 3.04 0.45
N THR A 160 -1.76 2.85 -0.20
CA THR A 160 -2.24 1.54 -0.63
C THR A 160 -2.85 1.62 -2.02
N GLY A 161 -2.84 0.51 -2.74
CA GLY A 161 -3.32 0.42 -4.10
C GLY A 161 -2.60 -0.70 -4.84
N THR A 162 -3.33 -1.46 -5.64
CA THR A 162 -2.69 -2.32 -6.64
C THR A 162 -2.05 -1.44 -7.72
N ILE A 163 -1.11 -1.99 -8.48
CA ILE A 163 -0.48 -1.28 -9.60
C ILE A 163 -0.53 -2.18 -10.84
N ALA A 164 -1.02 -1.64 -11.96
CA ALA A 164 -1.01 -2.29 -13.25
C ALA A 164 0.24 -1.88 -14.06
N GLU A 165 0.58 -2.64 -15.11
CA GLU A 165 1.77 -2.39 -15.95
C GLU A 165 1.81 -0.98 -16.57
N ASP A 166 0.66 -0.38 -16.85
CA ASP A 166 0.54 0.97 -17.40
C ASP A 166 0.63 2.09 -16.33
N GLY A 167 0.80 1.72 -15.06
CA GLY A 167 0.86 2.64 -13.93
C GLY A 167 -0.52 3.01 -13.35
N THR A 168 -1.60 2.37 -13.78
CA THR A 168 -2.93 2.54 -13.17
C THR A 168 -2.96 1.97 -11.75
N ILE A 169 -3.54 2.73 -10.82
CA ILE A 169 -3.71 2.35 -9.42
C ILE A 169 -5.13 1.83 -9.22
N GLY A 170 -5.25 0.56 -8.83
CA GLY A 170 -6.54 -0.10 -8.62
C GLY A 170 -7.00 -0.11 -7.15
N PRO A 171 -8.28 -0.44 -6.94
CA PRO A 171 -8.89 -0.48 -5.61
C PRO A 171 -8.33 -1.62 -4.75
N ILE A 172 -8.53 -1.50 -3.44
CA ILE A 172 -8.12 -2.49 -2.45
C ILE A 172 -9.25 -2.75 -1.45
N GLY A 173 -9.16 -3.85 -0.71
CA GLY A 173 -10.03 -4.10 0.45
C GLY A 173 -9.48 -3.53 1.75
N GLY A 174 -10.37 -3.13 2.66
CA GLY A 174 -10.04 -2.67 4.01
C GLY A 174 -9.38 -1.28 4.04
N ILE A 175 -9.85 -0.36 3.19
CA ILE A 175 -9.29 1.00 3.10
C ILE A 175 -9.50 1.79 4.40
N GLU A 176 -10.63 1.61 5.08
CA GLU A 176 -10.92 2.27 6.36
C GLU A 176 -9.94 1.81 7.46
N GLU A 177 -9.71 0.50 7.58
CA GLU A 177 -8.76 -0.04 8.56
C GLU A 177 -7.33 0.43 8.27
N LYS A 178 -6.96 0.54 7.00
CA LYS A 178 -5.65 1.06 6.57
C LYS A 178 -5.51 2.55 6.86
N LEU A 179 -6.54 3.36 6.66
CA LEU A 179 -6.55 4.77 7.04
C LEU A 179 -6.38 4.94 8.56
N VAL A 180 -7.08 4.12 9.35
CA VAL A 180 -6.91 4.09 10.81
C VAL A 180 -5.49 3.67 11.20
N ALA A 181 -4.90 2.67 10.52
CA ALA A 181 -3.51 2.27 10.74
C ALA A 181 -2.53 3.40 10.43
N ALA A 182 -2.71 4.10 9.30
CA ALA A 182 -1.90 5.24 8.92
C ALA A 182 -1.99 6.38 9.95
N LYS A 183 -3.20 6.72 10.40
CA LYS A 183 -3.40 7.70 11.48
C LYS A 183 -2.65 7.30 12.75
N ARG A 184 -2.75 6.03 13.17
CA ARG A 184 -2.07 5.53 14.37
C ARG A 184 -0.54 5.60 14.27
N ALA A 185 0.01 5.53 13.06
CA ALA A 185 1.43 5.73 12.80
C ALA A 185 1.84 7.22 12.71
N GLY A 186 0.90 8.16 12.84
CA GLY A 186 1.19 9.59 12.75
C GLY A 186 1.54 10.07 11.35
N VAL A 187 1.03 9.38 10.32
CA VAL A 187 1.27 9.70 8.91
C VAL A 187 0.66 11.06 8.54
N ASP A 188 1.45 11.90 7.88
CA ASP A 188 1.04 13.22 7.41
C ASP A 188 0.06 13.12 6.22
N LEU A 189 0.35 12.20 5.30
CA LEU A 189 -0.37 12.02 4.04
C LEU A 189 -0.66 10.55 3.75
N PHE A 190 -1.93 10.25 3.49
CA PHE A 190 -2.42 8.95 3.06
C PHE A 190 -2.84 8.99 1.59
N LEU A 191 -2.15 8.21 0.75
CA LEU A 191 -2.50 8.02 -0.66
C LEU A 191 -3.49 6.86 -0.78
N ALA A 192 -4.68 7.17 -1.31
CA ALA A 192 -5.78 6.23 -1.50
C ALA A 192 -6.12 6.07 -2.99
N PRO A 193 -6.50 4.86 -3.46
CA PRO A 193 -7.05 4.70 -4.80
C PRO A 193 -8.35 5.51 -4.92
N LYS A 194 -8.54 6.23 -6.02
CA LYS A 194 -9.75 7.03 -6.26
C LYS A 194 -11.03 6.21 -6.14
N GLU A 195 -10.99 4.96 -6.60
CA GLU A 195 -12.14 4.04 -6.58
C GLU A 195 -12.58 3.66 -5.15
N ASN A 196 -11.67 3.73 -4.17
CA ASN A 196 -12.00 3.46 -2.77
C ASN A 196 -12.58 4.67 -2.02
N CYS A 197 -12.70 5.85 -2.65
CA CYS A 197 -13.16 7.06 -1.95
C CYS A 197 -14.59 6.93 -1.40
N SER A 198 -15.47 6.20 -2.07
CA SER A 198 -16.86 5.98 -1.61
C SER A 198 -16.94 5.03 -0.41
N GLU A 199 -15.90 4.26 -0.14
CA GLU A 199 -15.80 3.36 1.03
C GLU A 199 -15.31 4.08 2.28
N LEU A 200 -14.76 5.29 2.16
CA LEU A 200 -14.33 6.10 3.28
C LEU A 200 -15.52 6.85 3.87
N SER A 201 -16.07 6.36 4.97
CA SER A 201 -17.20 7.01 5.65
C SER A 201 -16.84 8.35 6.29
N SER A 202 -15.59 8.48 6.75
CA SER A 202 -15.05 9.72 7.32
C SER A 202 -13.53 9.73 7.26
N ILE A 203 -12.95 10.92 7.09
CA ILE A 203 -11.50 11.12 7.21
C ILE A 203 -11.23 11.63 8.63
N PRO A 204 -10.43 10.92 9.44
CA PRO A 204 -10.13 11.37 10.78
C PRO A 204 -9.33 12.69 10.79
N GLU A 205 -9.54 13.54 11.80
CA GLU A 205 -8.71 14.74 11.97
C GLU A 205 -7.22 14.39 12.14
N GLY A 206 -6.36 15.26 11.60
CA GLY A 206 -4.91 15.15 11.73
C GLY A 206 -4.21 14.29 10.68
N ILE A 207 -4.92 13.80 9.66
CA ILE A 207 -4.33 13.09 8.52
C ILE A 207 -4.90 13.64 7.21
N THR A 208 -4.04 13.89 6.23
CA THR A 208 -4.46 14.31 4.88
C THR A 208 -4.69 13.08 4.02
N VAL A 209 -5.79 13.02 3.29
CA VAL A 209 -6.03 11.95 2.30
C VAL A 209 -5.95 12.54 0.90
N ALA A 210 -5.13 11.94 0.04
CA ALA A 210 -5.08 12.24 -1.39
C ALA A 210 -5.54 11.03 -2.19
N ALA A 211 -6.41 11.29 -3.16
CA ALA A 211 -7.03 10.28 -4.01
C ALA A 211 -6.35 10.25 -5.39
N VAL A 212 -5.79 9.09 -5.75
CA VAL A 212 -4.91 8.91 -6.90
C VAL A 212 -5.34 7.71 -7.74
N GLY A 213 -5.30 7.84 -9.06
CA GLY A 213 -5.69 6.79 -10.02
C GLY A 213 -4.53 6.29 -10.87
N THR A 214 -3.40 7.01 -10.91
CA THR A 214 -2.19 6.60 -11.61
C THR A 214 -0.94 6.96 -10.83
N ILE A 215 0.20 6.34 -11.16
CA ILE A 215 1.47 6.66 -10.54
C ILE A 215 1.89 8.13 -10.77
N ASP A 216 1.62 8.68 -11.96
CA ASP A 216 1.89 10.10 -12.26
C ASP A 216 1.07 11.01 -11.31
N GLU A 217 -0.20 10.67 -11.04
CA GLU A 217 -1.02 11.41 -10.08
C GLU A 217 -0.53 11.26 -8.64
N ALA A 218 -0.03 10.07 -8.27
CA ALA A 218 0.52 9.83 -6.94
C ALA A 218 1.79 10.65 -6.70
N VAL A 219 2.71 10.70 -7.66
CA VAL A 219 3.90 11.57 -7.58
C VAL A 219 3.49 13.05 -7.53
N ALA A 220 2.53 13.47 -8.35
CA ALA A 220 2.02 14.85 -8.32
C ALA A 220 1.35 15.21 -6.99
N ALA A 221 0.66 14.26 -6.35
CA ALA A 221 0.05 14.46 -5.03
C ALA A 221 1.10 14.64 -3.93
N LEU A 222 2.23 13.93 -4.01
CA LEU A 222 3.35 14.14 -3.08
C LEU A 222 3.89 15.57 -3.20
N SER A 223 4.12 16.08 -4.40
CA SER A 223 4.68 17.42 -4.60
C SER A 223 3.67 18.57 -4.40
N SER A 224 2.39 18.26 -4.14
CA SER A 224 1.33 19.26 -3.95
C SER A 224 1.16 19.68 -2.50
N SER A 225 0.99 20.99 -2.25
CA SER A 225 0.58 21.52 -0.94
C SER A 225 -0.92 21.34 -0.66
N THR A 226 -1.72 21.10 -1.70
CA THR A 226 -3.17 20.87 -1.62
C THR A 226 -3.53 19.69 -2.53
N PRO A 227 -3.19 18.45 -2.16
CA PRO A 227 -3.50 17.30 -2.99
C PRO A 227 -5.02 17.10 -3.09
N LYS A 228 -5.47 16.54 -4.21
CA LYS A 228 -6.90 16.25 -4.42
C LYS A 228 -7.34 15.13 -3.50
N GLY A 229 -8.17 15.43 -2.51
CA GLY A 229 -8.75 14.43 -1.61
C GLY A 229 -10.02 13.79 -2.16
N CYS A 230 -10.57 12.81 -1.44
CA CYS A 230 -11.80 12.12 -1.84
C CYS A 230 -13.01 13.07 -1.95
N ASP A 231 -13.10 14.10 -1.10
CA ASP A 231 -14.17 15.11 -1.17
C ASP A 231 -14.11 15.96 -2.45
N SER A 232 -12.94 16.07 -3.07
CA SER A 232 -12.72 16.88 -4.27
C SER A 232 -13.03 16.16 -5.58
N LEU A 233 -13.39 14.87 -5.51
CA LEU A 233 -13.66 14.03 -6.68
C LEU A 233 -15.14 13.95 -7.07
N GLY A 234 -16.01 14.66 -6.36
CA GLY A 234 -17.45 14.72 -6.64
C GLY A 234 -18.14 13.41 -6.27
N ALA A 235 -18.77 13.39 -5.10
CA ALA A 235 -19.86 12.45 -4.82
C ALA A 235 -21.08 12.78 -5.68
#